data_AF-A0A6P0GBR6-F1
#
_entry.id   AF-A0A6P0GBR6-F1
#
_cell.length_a   1.000
_cell.length_b   1.000
_cell.length_c   1.000
_cell.angle_alpha   90.00
_cell.angle_beta   90.00
_cell.angle_gamma   90.00
#
_symmetry.space_group_name_H-M   'P 1'
#
loop_
_entity.id
_entity.type
_entity.pdbx_description
1 polymer ?
#
loop_
_entity_poly.entity_id
_entity_poly.type
_entity_poly.pdbx_seq_one_letter_code
_entity_poly.pdbx_strand_id
1 'polypeptide(L)'
;MSIAQALRDARPGDLVDLGRYPQQADGADRTPVSWLVLERRGEEVLLVSVRILDCRRWHDELTETTWRDSSMRRWLDGTFLPRAFTGAERELLVPHRCDDDDGTPDTVDRVFLLGVREVRALTHPGRGDGVDRRAVATPFAVQQKSDGSRLYVYDKTVEKDFLVVDGERRGCSWWWLRSQPQAQDGAATRAAFVGPRGDVKSYGRVDRSRIGVRPAVVLDASRVAVGPPAD
;
A
#
# COMPACT_ATOMS: atom_id res chain seq x y z
N MET A 1 -6.51 15.70 -17.78
CA MET A 1 -6.38 14.38 -18.43
C MET A 1 -7.38 13.45 -17.76
N SER A 2 -8.22 12.73 -18.50
CA SER A 2 -9.13 11.77 -17.87
C SER A 2 -8.34 10.58 -17.33
N ILE A 3 -8.84 9.93 -16.28
CA ILE A 3 -8.24 8.71 -15.72
C ILE A 3 -8.05 7.62 -16.80
N ALA A 4 -8.94 7.60 -17.80
CA ALA A 4 -8.88 6.71 -18.97
C ALA A 4 -7.67 6.94 -19.85
N GLN A 5 -7.24 8.19 -20.02
CA GLN A 5 -6.06 8.50 -20.80
C GLN A 5 -4.79 8.20 -19.98
N ALA A 6 -4.78 8.55 -18.69
CA ALA A 6 -3.65 8.29 -17.81
C ALA A 6 -3.34 6.80 -17.66
N LEU A 7 -4.36 5.94 -17.63
CA LEU A 7 -4.18 4.49 -17.48
C LEU A 7 -3.76 3.76 -18.76
N ARG A 8 -4.19 4.21 -19.93
CA ARG A 8 -3.87 3.54 -21.21
C ARG A 8 -2.38 3.59 -21.53
N ASP A 9 -1.74 4.73 -21.26
CA ASP A 9 -0.34 4.97 -21.57
C ASP A 9 0.59 4.82 -20.35
N ALA A 10 0.05 4.39 -19.20
CA ALA A 10 0.76 4.27 -17.93
C ALA A 10 1.98 3.35 -18.05
N ARG A 11 3.16 3.87 -17.67
CA ARG A 11 4.43 3.15 -17.59
C ARG A 11 4.89 3.08 -16.13
N PRO A 12 5.74 2.10 -15.77
CA PRO A 12 6.38 2.08 -14.46
C PRO A 12 7.00 3.42 -14.11
N GLY A 13 6.64 3.97 -12.95
CA GLY A 13 7.04 5.31 -12.50
C GLY A 13 5.98 6.40 -12.69
N ASP A 14 4.96 6.18 -13.53
CA ASP A 14 3.89 7.14 -13.74
C ASP A 14 2.92 7.19 -12.54
N LEU A 15 2.22 8.32 -12.41
CA LEU A 15 1.23 8.56 -11.37
C LEU A 15 -0.19 8.56 -11.96
N VAL A 16 -1.11 7.90 -11.25
CA VAL A 16 -2.53 7.87 -11.58
C VAL A 16 -3.35 8.18 -10.32
N ASP A 17 -4.33 9.06 -10.43
CA ASP A 17 -5.28 9.30 -9.35
C ASP A 17 -6.53 8.43 -9.52
N LEU A 18 -6.88 7.66 -8.49
CA LEU A 18 -8.06 6.78 -8.47
C LEU A 18 -8.57 6.63 -7.04
N GLY A 19 -9.89 6.58 -6.86
CA GLY A 19 -10.48 6.44 -5.53
C GLY A 19 -10.21 7.66 -4.66
N ARG A 20 -10.80 7.68 -3.46
CA ARG A 20 -10.72 8.78 -2.51
C ARG A 20 -10.65 8.26 -1.09
N TYR A 21 -9.66 8.70 -0.33
CA TYR A 21 -9.47 8.32 1.07
C TYR A 21 -9.09 9.55 1.89
N PRO A 22 -9.35 9.59 3.22
CA PRO A 22 -8.90 10.72 4.02
C PRO A 22 -7.38 10.85 4.02
N GLN A 23 -6.91 12.07 3.85
CA GLN A 23 -5.49 12.41 3.87
C GLN A 23 -5.20 13.61 4.76
N GLN A 24 -6.22 14.38 5.17
CA GLN A 24 -6.08 15.48 6.13
C GLN A 24 -6.20 14.99 7.58
N ALA A 25 -5.72 15.79 8.52
CA ALA A 25 -5.62 15.40 9.92
C ALA A 25 -6.98 15.10 10.57
N ASP A 26 -8.05 15.79 10.18
CA ASP A 26 -9.41 15.54 10.71
C ASP A 26 -10.06 14.25 10.18
N GLY A 27 -9.51 13.67 9.11
CA GLY A 27 -10.04 12.47 8.47
C GLY A 27 -11.41 12.64 7.81
N ALA A 28 -11.89 13.88 7.65
CA ALA A 28 -13.19 14.21 7.06
C ALA A 28 -13.13 14.39 5.54
N ASP A 29 -11.92 14.59 5.00
CA ASP A 29 -11.71 14.79 3.58
C ASP A 29 -11.90 13.52 2.74
N ARG A 30 -12.12 13.74 1.44
CA ARG A 30 -12.18 12.70 0.40
C ARG A 30 -11.19 13.00 -0.72
N THR A 31 -9.92 13.15 -0.34
CA THR A 31 -8.83 13.46 -1.28
C THR A 31 -8.56 12.27 -2.21
N PRO A 32 -8.43 12.50 -3.54
CA PRO A 32 -8.02 11.45 -4.46
C PRO A 32 -6.73 10.77 -4.02
N VAL A 33 -6.66 9.44 -4.13
CA VAL A 33 -5.42 8.72 -3.83
C VAL A 33 -4.56 8.73 -5.09
N SER A 34 -3.34 9.24 -4.98
CA SER A 34 -2.33 9.10 -6.03
C SER A 34 -1.64 7.75 -5.92
N TRP A 35 -1.61 7.02 -7.02
CA TRP A 35 -1.05 5.69 -7.18
C TRP A 35 0.16 5.73 -8.10
N LEU A 36 1.20 4.98 -7.75
CA LEU A 36 2.40 4.82 -8.53
C LEU A 36 2.35 3.50 -9.30
N VAL A 37 2.57 3.57 -10.60
CA VAL A 37 2.65 2.41 -11.50
C VAL A 37 3.94 1.65 -11.22
N LEU A 38 3.80 0.38 -10.81
CA LEU A 38 4.92 -0.52 -10.57
C LEU A 38 5.24 -1.36 -11.81
N GLU A 39 4.21 -1.83 -12.48
CA GLU A 39 4.33 -2.75 -13.60
C GLU A 39 3.09 -2.66 -14.49
N ARG A 40 3.27 -2.89 -15.80
CA ARG A 40 2.19 -3.11 -16.76
C ARG A 40 2.40 -4.44 -17.46
N ARG A 41 1.39 -5.32 -17.43
CA ARG A 41 1.37 -6.63 -18.09
C ARG A 41 0.15 -6.71 -19.01
N GLY A 42 0.34 -6.42 -20.29
CA GLY A 42 -0.79 -6.23 -21.19
C GLY A 42 -1.68 -5.09 -20.68
N GLU A 43 -2.96 -5.36 -20.45
CA GLU A 43 -3.92 -4.36 -19.93
C GLU A 43 -3.95 -4.26 -18.41
N GLU A 44 -3.28 -5.18 -17.69
CA GLU A 44 -3.21 -5.12 -16.24
C GLU A 44 -2.09 -4.18 -15.76
N VAL A 45 -2.45 -3.26 -14.87
CA VAL A 45 -1.53 -2.27 -14.31
C VAL A 45 -1.47 -2.44 -12.79
N LEU A 46 -0.31 -2.85 -12.27
CA LEU A 46 -0.06 -2.96 -10.84
C LEU A 46 0.33 -1.61 -10.27
N LEU A 47 -0.40 -1.21 -9.23
CA LEU A 47 -0.28 0.08 -8.59
C LEU A 47 -0.04 -0.04 -7.09
N VAL A 48 0.70 0.90 -6.53
CA VAL A 48 0.82 1.10 -5.08
C VAL A 48 0.57 2.57 -4.73
N SER A 49 -0.16 2.83 -3.66
CA SER A 49 -0.38 4.19 -3.17
C SER A 49 0.96 4.93 -2.99
N VAL A 50 1.04 6.21 -3.39
CA VAL A 50 2.28 6.99 -3.24
C VAL A 50 2.59 7.24 -1.76
N ARG A 51 1.55 7.54 -0.98
CA ARG A 51 1.64 7.87 0.45
C ARG A 51 1.19 6.68 1.30
N ILE A 52 1.68 6.63 2.54
CA ILE A 52 1.08 5.78 3.57
C ILE A 52 -0.27 6.40 3.95
N LEU A 53 -1.36 5.65 3.74
CA LEU A 53 -2.73 6.16 3.85
C LEU A 53 -3.34 5.96 5.24
N ASP A 54 -2.89 4.95 5.99
CA ASP A 54 -3.38 4.68 7.34
C ASP A 54 -2.30 4.05 8.23
N CYS A 55 -2.57 3.88 9.52
CA CYS A 55 -1.69 3.19 10.46
C CYS A 55 -2.47 2.13 11.22
N ARG A 56 -2.10 0.86 11.07
CA ARG A 56 -2.81 -0.26 11.69
C ARG A 56 -1.82 -1.38 12.02
N ARG A 57 -2.20 -2.21 13.00
CA ARG A 57 -1.52 -3.50 13.24
C ARG A 57 -1.74 -4.42 12.04
N TRP A 58 -0.79 -5.29 11.77
CA TRP A 58 -0.93 -6.32 10.73
C TRP A 58 -2.01 -7.35 11.15
N HIS A 59 -2.00 -7.76 12.41
CA HIS A 59 -3.08 -8.50 13.07
C HIS A 59 -3.28 -7.92 14.47
N ASP A 60 -4.51 -7.92 14.98
CA ASP A 60 -4.84 -7.16 16.19
C ASP A 60 -4.21 -7.78 17.45
N GLU A 61 -4.01 -9.09 17.44
CA GLU A 61 -3.49 -9.86 18.56
C GLU A 61 -2.08 -10.42 18.25
N LEU A 62 -1.27 -10.62 19.28
CA LEU A 62 0.01 -11.34 19.13
C LEU A 62 -0.24 -12.85 19.22
N THR A 63 -0.79 -13.41 18.15
CA THR A 63 -1.06 -14.84 18.01
C THR A 63 -0.60 -15.34 16.65
N GLU A 64 -0.48 -16.66 16.52
CA GLU A 64 -0.27 -17.31 15.24
C GLU A 64 -1.44 -17.04 14.30
N THR A 65 -1.13 -16.68 13.06
CA THR A 65 -2.11 -16.26 12.06
C THR A 65 -1.50 -16.36 10.66
N THR A 66 -2.32 -16.12 9.64
CA THR A 66 -1.94 -16.17 8.22
C THR A 66 -2.34 -14.86 7.55
N TRP A 67 -1.84 -14.56 6.34
CA TRP A 67 -2.34 -13.40 5.59
C TRP A 67 -3.86 -13.45 5.41
N ARG A 68 -4.39 -14.65 5.08
CA ARG A 68 -5.81 -14.92 4.88
C ARG A 68 -6.66 -14.50 6.07
N ASP A 69 -6.20 -14.83 7.28
CA ASP A 69 -6.93 -14.63 8.53
C ASP A 69 -6.53 -13.35 9.27
N SER A 70 -5.61 -12.56 8.69
CA SER A 70 -5.11 -11.33 9.27
C SER A 70 -6.22 -10.27 9.42
N SER A 71 -6.09 -9.42 10.45
CA SER A 71 -7.01 -8.28 10.59
C SER A 71 -6.76 -7.23 9.51
N MET A 72 -5.53 -7.13 9.00
CA MET A 72 -5.18 -6.26 7.88
C MET A 72 -5.98 -6.61 6.62
N ARG A 73 -5.98 -7.88 6.19
CA ARG A 73 -6.71 -8.31 4.98
C ARG A 73 -8.20 -8.06 5.13
N ARG A 74 -8.79 -8.45 6.26
CA ARG A 74 -10.21 -8.18 6.57
C ARG A 74 -10.55 -6.68 6.50
N TRP A 75 -9.66 -5.82 7.00
CA TRP A 75 -9.85 -4.38 6.92
C TRP A 75 -9.70 -3.83 5.50
N LEU A 76 -8.72 -4.31 4.72
CA LEU A 76 -8.54 -3.90 3.33
C LEU A 76 -9.79 -4.20 2.49
N ASP A 77 -10.33 -5.42 2.62
CA ASP A 77 -11.50 -5.85 1.86
C ASP A 77 -12.81 -5.24 2.39
N GLY A 78 -13.03 -5.31 3.71
CA GLY A 78 -14.31 -4.96 4.32
C GLY A 78 -14.48 -3.47 4.64
N THR A 79 -13.38 -2.71 4.77
CA THR A 79 -13.43 -1.31 5.19
C THR A 79 -12.76 -0.37 4.18
N PHE A 80 -11.52 -0.64 3.80
CA PHE A 80 -10.78 0.26 2.92
C PHE A 80 -11.38 0.27 1.51
N LEU A 81 -11.55 -0.89 0.88
CA LEU A 81 -12.08 -1.02 -0.48
C LEU A 81 -13.41 -0.27 -0.69
N PRO A 82 -14.48 -0.49 0.11
CA PRO A 82 -15.75 0.21 -0.09
C PRO A 82 -15.68 1.70 0.31
N ARG A 83 -14.74 2.10 1.17
CA ARG A 83 -14.55 3.52 1.53
C ARG A 83 -13.80 4.30 0.46
N ALA A 84 -12.77 3.67 -0.10
CA ALA A 84 -11.83 4.24 -1.04
C ALA A 84 -12.38 4.30 -2.47
N PHE A 85 -13.11 3.28 -2.91
CA PHE A 85 -13.54 3.15 -4.30
C PHE A 85 -15.06 3.11 -4.42
N THR A 86 -15.58 3.85 -5.39
CA THR A 86 -17.00 3.80 -5.77
C THR A 86 -17.37 2.45 -6.42
N GLY A 87 -18.66 2.20 -6.66
CA GLY A 87 -19.09 1.01 -7.41
C GLY A 87 -18.41 0.92 -8.78
N ALA A 88 -18.43 2.02 -9.55
CA ALA A 88 -17.83 2.06 -10.88
C ALA A 88 -16.31 1.86 -10.86
N GLU A 89 -15.59 2.47 -9.92
CA GLU A 89 -14.14 2.27 -9.80
C GLU A 89 -13.79 0.83 -9.39
N ARG A 90 -14.64 0.16 -8.60
CA ARG A 90 -14.43 -1.25 -8.22
C ARG A 90 -14.55 -2.24 -9.37
N GLU A 91 -15.22 -1.86 -10.47
CA GLU A 91 -15.27 -2.66 -11.70
C GLU A 91 -13.96 -2.60 -12.50
N LEU A 92 -13.16 -1.55 -12.29
CA LEU A 92 -11.82 -1.43 -12.89
C LEU A 92 -10.79 -2.32 -12.18
N LEU A 93 -11.04 -2.67 -10.91
CA LEU A 93 -10.13 -3.47 -10.10
C LEU A 93 -10.16 -4.95 -10.52
N VAL A 94 -8.99 -5.49 -10.83
CA VAL A 94 -8.81 -6.91 -11.12
C VAL A 94 -8.41 -7.64 -9.84
N PRO A 95 -8.98 -8.83 -9.56
CA PRO A 95 -8.51 -9.64 -8.45
C PRO A 95 -7.07 -10.07 -8.67
N HIS A 96 -6.21 -9.77 -7.71
CA HIS A 96 -4.79 -10.15 -7.73
C HIS A 96 -4.58 -11.44 -6.95
N ARG A 97 -3.90 -12.41 -7.57
CA ARG A 97 -3.52 -13.65 -6.89
C ARG A 97 -2.40 -13.34 -5.91
N CYS A 98 -2.70 -13.52 -4.64
CA CYS A 98 -1.78 -13.31 -3.54
C CYS A 98 -1.20 -14.67 -3.11
N ASP A 99 -0.02 -14.97 -3.65
CA ASP A 99 0.82 -16.15 -3.40
C ASP A 99 1.96 -15.85 -2.42
N ASP A 100 1.67 -15.93 -1.12
CA ASP A 100 2.72 -15.90 -0.09
C ASP A 100 3.26 -17.33 0.06
N ASP A 101 4.47 -17.53 -0.45
CA ASP A 101 5.13 -18.78 -0.81
C ASP A 101 5.49 -19.68 0.40
N ASP A 102 4.52 -20.26 1.11
CA ASP A 102 4.77 -21.02 2.35
C ASP A 102 3.59 -21.84 2.93
N GLY A 103 2.86 -22.59 2.10
CA GLY A 103 2.04 -23.73 2.57
C GLY A 103 0.67 -23.39 3.18
N THR A 104 0.24 -22.13 3.09
CA THR A 104 -1.16 -21.74 3.25
C THR A 104 -1.76 -21.48 1.86
N PRO A 105 -3.06 -21.70 1.64
CA PRO A 105 -3.57 -21.57 0.28
C PRO A 105 -3.70 -20.09 -0.10
N ASP A 106 -3.37 -19.81 -1.35
CA ASP A 106 -3.42 -18.48 -1.94
C ASP A 106 -4.74 -17.75 -1.66
N THR A 107 -4.64 -16.43 -1.69
CA THR A 107 -5.80 -15.54 -1.61
C THR A 107 -5.95 -14.78 -2.92
N VAL A 108 -7.14 -14.22 -3.15
CA VAL A 108 -7.45 -13.45 -4.34
C VAL A 108 -8.12 -12.17 -3.87
N ASP A 109 -7.38 -11.06 -3.97
CA ASP A 109 -7.73 -9.80 -3.31
C ASP A 109 -7.79 -8.66 -4.34
N ARG A 110 -8.78 -7.76 -4.24
CA ARG A 110 -8.85 -6.57 -5.13
C ARG A 110 -8.04 -5.39 -4.60
N VAL A 111 -7.83 -5.34 -3.29
CA VAL A 111 -6.91 -4.42 -2.61
C VAL A 111 -6.07 -5.25 -1.65
N PHE A 112 -4.76 -5.10 -1.71
CA PHE A 112 -3.82 -5.91 -0.95
C PHE A 112 -2.62 -5.08 -0.49
N LEU A 113 -1.71 -5.69 0.25
CA LEU A 113 -0.35 -5.16 0.46
C LEU A 113 0.61 -5.89 -0.47
N LEU A 114 1.61 -5.19 -0.99
CA LEU A 114 2.65 -5.84 -1.80
C LEU A 114 3.35 -6.92 -0.98
N GLY A 115 3.62 -8.05 -1.62
CA GLY A 115 4.43 -9.13 -1.09
C GLY A 115 5.92 -8.81 -1.12
N VAL A 116 6.71 -9.57 -0.35
CA VAL A 116 8.17 -9.41 -0.29
C VAL A 116 8.82 -9.56 -1.68
N ARG A 117 8.35 -10.52 -2.49
CA ARG A 117 8.89 -10.77 -3.84
C ARG A 117 8.60 -9.60 -4.78
N GLU A 118 7.37 -9.11 -4.78
CA GLU A 118 6.93 -7.96 -5.59
C GLU A 118 7.74 -6.71 -5.25
N VAL A 119 7.88 -6.39 -3.95
CA VAL A 119 8.71 -5.26 -3.51
C VAL A 119 10.16 -5.43 -3.94
N ARG A 120 10.74 -6.63 -3.83
CA ARG A 120 12.13 -6.84 -4.24
C ARG A 120 12.33 -6.71 -5.75
N ALA A 121 11.36 -7.14 -6.54
CA ALA A 121 11.44 -7.15 -8.00
C ALA A 121 11.11 -5.78 -8.65
N LEU A 122 10.13 -5.06 -8.10
CA LEU A 122 9.50 -3.92 -8.78
C LEU A 122 9.88 -2.56 -8.18
N THR A 123 10.67 -2.54 -7.11
CA THR A 123 11.03 -1.31 -6.39
C THR A 123 12.47 -1.35 -5.90
N HIS A 124 13.06 -0.19 -5.57
CA HIS A 124 14.44 -0.04 -5.11
C HIS A 124 14.52 0.81 -3.84
N PRO A 125 15.54 0.60 -2.98
CA PRO A 125 15.80 1.50 -1.86
C PRO A 125 16.59 2.73 -2.34
N GLY A 126 16.02 3.94 -2.23
CA GLY A 126 16.74 5.19 -2.50
C GLY A 126 16.54 5.76 -3.91
N ARG A 127 17.37 6.75 -4.28
CA ARG A 127 17.35 7.38 -5.61
C ARG A 127 18.14 6.51 -6.60
N GLY A 128 17.44 5.90 -7.54
CA GLY A 128 17.99 5.12 -8.65
C GLY A 128 17.01 5.13 -9.82
N ASP A 129 17.29 4.31 -10.82
CA ASP A 129 16.30 3.92 -11.82
C ASP A 129 15.19 3.07 -11.14
N GLY A 130 13.93 3.43 -11.38
CA GLY A 130 12.76 2.70 -10.87
C GLY A 130 12.06 3.32 -9.66
N VAL A 131 11.21 2.52 -9.00
CA VAL A 131 10.28 2.99 -7.97
C VAL A 131 10.91 2.93 -6.56
N ASP A 132 11.01 4.07 -5.87
CA ASP A 132 11.53 4.12 -4.50
C ASP A 132 10.56 3.46 -3.48
N ARG A 133 11.12 2.62 -2.62
CA ARG A 133 10.43 1.94 -1.51
C ARG A 133 10.07 2.85 -0.35
N ARG A 134 10.82 3.94 -0.18
CA ARG A 134 10.60 4.90 0.90
C ARG A 134 9.25 5.59 0.71
N ALA A 135 8.52 5.78 1.80
CA ALA A 135 7.19 6.38 1.76
C ALA A 135 6.99 7.35 2.91
N VAL A 136 6.35 8.48 2.61
CA VAL A 136 5.89 9.46 3.59
C VAL A 136 4.40 9.28 3.83
N ALA A 137 3.95 9.63 5.03
CA ALA A 137 2.57 9.49 5.45
C ALA A 137 1.71 10.69 5.06
N THR A 138 0.41 10.45 4.90
CA THR A 138 -0.59 11.52 4.94
C THR A 138 -0.77 12.04 6.37
N PRO A 139 -1.18 13.31 6.56
CA PRO A 139 -1.59 13.81 7.87
C PRO A 139 -2.60 12.91 8.59
N PHE A 140 -3.54 12.31 7.85
CA PHE A 140 -4.50 11.35 8.40
C PHE A 140 -3.81 10.10 8.99
N ALA A 141 -2.85 9.51 8.28
CA ALA A 141 -2.16 8.29 8.72
C ALA A 141 -1.34 8.49 10.01
N VAL A 142 -0.86 9.72 10.27
CA VAL A 142 -0.09 10.07 11.47
C VAL A 142 -0.96 10.21 12.73
N GLN A 143 -2.27 10.45 12.57
CA GLN A 143 -3.19 10.57 13.70
C GLN A 143 -3.29 9.27 14.49
N GLN A 144 -3.51 9.41 15.80
CA GLN A 144 -3.85 8.27 16.64
C GLN A 144 -5.21 7.70 16.23
N LYS A 145 -5.28 6.39 16.07
CA LYS A 145 -6.49 5.65 15.71
C LYS A 145 -7.21 5.17 16.97
N SER A 146 -8.48 4.82 16.82
CA SER A 146 -9.33 4.37 17.94
C SER A 146 -8.83 3.10 18.64
N ASP A 147 -8.06 2.26 17.94
CA ASP A 147 -7.42 1.05 18.47
C ASP A 147 -6.05 1.33 19.15
N GLY A 148 -5.71 2.61 19.32
CA GLY A 148 -4.44 3.08 19.86
C GLY A 148 -3.26 3.06 18.88
N SER A 149 -3.46 2.63 17.62
CA SER A 149 -2.42 2.69 16.59
C SER A 149 -2.02 4.14 16.29
N ARG A 150 -0.72 4.38 16.15
CA ARG A 150 -0.16 5.70 15.82
C ARG A 150 1.13 5.53 15.07
N LEU A 151 1.18 6.05 13.86
CA LEU A 151 2.33 5.88 12.98
C LEU A 151 3.59 6.45 13.60
N TYR A 152 4.69 5.72 13.50
CA TYR A 152 6.00 6.25 13.85
C TYR A 152 6.65 6.86 12.60
N VAL A 153 6.75 8.19 12.60
CA VAL A 153 7.46 8.95 11.57
C VAL A 153 8.92 9.09 11.96
N TYR A 154 9.84 8.70 11.07
CA TYR A 154 11.27 8.89 11.28
C TYR A 154 11.67 10.32 10.92
N ASP A 155 11.47 11.24 11.85
CA ASP A 155 11.79 12.68 11.76
C ASP A 155 13.13 13.05 12.42
N LYS A 156 14.04 12.08 12.52
CA LYS A 156 15.37 12.27 13.14
C LYS A 156 16.32 13.09 12.26
N THR A 157 17.56 13.33 12.69
CA THR A 157 18.53 14.11 11.89
C THR A 157 19.17 13.35 10.72
N VAL A 158 18.86 12.06 10.54
CA VAL A 158 19.49 11.21 9.52
C VAL A 158 18.85 11.42 8.15
N GLU A 159 19.59 12.01 7.21
CA GLU A 159 19.10 12.37 5.86
C GLU A 159 18.45 11.21 5.10
N LYS A 160 18.99 10.00 5.23
CA LYS A 160 18.48 8.79 4.54
C LYS A 160 17.05 8.41 4.93
N ASP A 161 16.55 8.93 6.07
CA ASP A 161 15.21 8.67 6.57
C ASP A 161 14.17 9.66 5.99
N PHE A 162 14.56 10.54 5.04
CA PHE A 162 13.69 11.58 4.48
C PHE A 162 13.49 11.47 2.97
N LEU A 163 12.34 11.98 2.53
CA LEU A 163 12.06 12.36 1.15
C LEU A 163 11.70 13.85 1.08
N VAL A 164 11.94 14.46 -0.08
CA VAL A 164 11.40 15.79 -0.40
C VAL A 164 10.12 15.56 -1.18
N VAL A 165 8.99 15.99 -0.63
CA VAL A 165 7.69 15.86 -1.26
C VAL A 165 7.01 17.22 -1.21
N ASP A 166 6.55 17.71 -2.36
CA ASP A 166 5.95 19.05 -2.51
C ASP A 166 6.90 20.17 -2.06
N GLY A 167 8.20 20.01 -2.29
CA GLY A 167 9.24 20.95 -1.86
C GLY A 167 9.60 20.87 -0.37
N GLU A 168 8.90 20.04 0.41
CA GLU A 168 9.12 19.91 1.85
C GLU A 168 9.84 18.62 2.21
N ARG A 169 10.83 18.74 3.11
CA ARG A 169 11.51 17.59 3.69
C ARG A 169 10.59 16.88 4.69
N ARG A 170 10.28 15.62 4.45
CA ARG A 170 9.37 14.81 5.28
C ARG A 170 10.00 13.46 5.64
N GLY A 171 9.84 13.07 6.91
CA GLY A 171 10.32 11.79 7.43
C GLY A 171 9.54 10.62 6.84
N CYS A 172 10.25 9.56 6.48
CA CYS A 172 9.65 8.32 6.04
C CYS A 172 9.12 7.51 7.22
N SER A 173 8.25 6.53 6.96
CA SER A 173 7.73 5.64 7.99
C SER A 173 7.82 4.19 7.55
N TRP A 174 7.72 3.29 8.51
CA TRP A 174 7.52 1.87 8.21
C TRP A 174 6.17 1.63 7.56
N TRP A 175 6.11 0.68 6.63
CA TRP A 175 4.84 0.18 6.08
C TRP A 175 4.86 -1.34 5.93
N TRP A 176 3.72 -1.96 6.22
CA TRP A 176 3.56 -3.41 6.20
C TRP A 176 3.62 -3.99 4.79
N LEU A 177 4.14 -5.21 4.69
CA LEU A 177 4.03 -6.06 3.52
C LEU A 177 3.06 -7.20 3.78
N ARG A 178 2.52 -7.73 2.68
CA ARG A 178 1.91 -9.05 2.69
C ARG A 178 3.03 -10.10 2.83
N SER A 179 2.84 -11.03 3.74
CA SER A 179 3.77 -12.12 4.04
C SER A 179 3.07 -13.11 4.96
N GLN A 180 3.40 -14.40 4.89
CA GLN A 180 3.07 -15.26 6.02
C GLN A 180 3.94 -14.89 7.23
N PRO A 181 3.35 -14.82 8.43
CA PRO A 181 4.10 -14.57 9.63
C PRO A 181 5.18 -15.65 9.86
N GLN A 182 6.42 -15.23 10.09
CA GLN A 182 7.51 -16.15 10.40
C GLN A 182 7.43 -16.61 11.86
N ALA A 183 7.73 -17.88 12.08
CA ALA A 183 7.84 -18.45 13.41
C ALA A 183 8.99 -17.80 14.18
N GLN A 184 8.68 -17.28 15.37
CA GLN A 184 9.66 -16.89 16.37
C GLN A 184 9.26 -17.53 17.69
N ASP A 185 10.19 -18.23 18.33
CA ASP A 185 9.95 -18.94 19.59
C ASP A 185 8.76 -19.93 19.52
N GLY A 186 8.54 -20.52 18.35
CA GLY A 186 7.47 -21.49 18.09
C GLY A 186 6.12 -20.91 17.69
N ALA A 187 5.98 -19.59 17.52
CA ALA A 187 4.73 -18.95 17.08
C ALA A 187 4.93 -18.05 15.85
N ALA A 188 4.13 -18.26 14.80
CA ALA A 188 4.14 -17.46 13.58
C ALA A 188 3.54 -16.05 13.81
N THR A 189 4.36 -15.12 14.31
CA THR A 189 3.93 -13.80 14.81
C THR A 189 4.69 -12.63 14.19
N ARG A 190 5.45 -12.87 13.11
CA ARG A 190 6.37 -11.89 12.51
C ARG A 190 6.09 -11.63 11.04
N ALA A 191 5.51 -10.47 10.73
CA ALA A 191 5.25 -10.04 9.37
C ALA A 191 6.39 -9.19 8.79
N ALA A 192 6.44 -9.15 7.46
CA ALA A 192 7.37 -8.32 6.73
C ALA A 192 6.93 -6.87 6.62
N PHE A 193 7.90 -5.97 6.56
CA PHE A 193 7.70 -4.54 6.42
C PHE A 193 8.88 -3.89 5.71
N VAL A 194 8.67 -2.67 5.22
CA VAL A 194 9.73 -1.82 4.66
C VAL A 194 10.12 -0.74 5.66
N GLY A 195 11.43 -0.60 5.84
CA GLY A 195 12.09 0.41 6.68
C GLY A 195 11.98 1.84 6.13
N PRO A 196 12.26 2.89 6.95
CA PRO A 196 12.29 4.28 6.48
C PRO A 196 13.37 4.51 5.41
N ARG A 197 14.33 3.58 5.27
CA ARG A 197 15.41 3.62 4.27
C ARG A 197 15.15 2.69 3.07
N GLY A 198 13.97 2.10 2.98
CA GLY A 198 13.59 1.18 1.89
C GLY A 198 14.08 -0.27 2.08
N ASP A 199 14.64 -0.61 3.24
CA ASP A 199 15.07 -1.98 3.54
C ASP A 199 13.88 -2.89 3.88
N VAL A 200 13.84 -4.08 3.27
CA VAL A 200 12.82 -5.09 3.57
C VAL A 200 13.26 -5.93 4.76
N LYS A 201 12.42 -6.00 5.80
CA LYS A 201 12.64 -6.77 7.04
C LYS A 201 11.46 -7.71 7.29
N SER A 202 11.66 -8.80 8.04
CA SER A 202 10.64 -9.82 8.34
C SER A 202 10.38 -10.06 9.84
N TYR A 203 10.94 -9.25 10.73
CA TYR A 203 10.84 -9.45 12.18
C TYR A 203 9.73 -8.61 12.86
N GLY A 204 8.83 -7.99 12.10
CA GLY A 204 7.83 -7.08 12.64
C GLY A 204 6.74 -7.85 13.37
N ARG A 205 6.57 -7.65 14.69
CA ARG A 205 5.45 -8.26 15.42
C ARG A 205 4.13 -7.87 14.78
N VAL A 206 3.27 -8.84 14.50
CA VAL A 206 1.98 -8.61 13.83
C VAL A 206 1.10 -7.60 14.54
N ASP A 207 1.19 -7.53 15.88
CA ASP A 207 0.43 -6.60 16.74
C ASP A 207 1.05 -5.20 16.86
N ARG A 208 2.13 -4.90 16.12
CA ARG A 208 2.84 -3.63 16.25
C ARG A 208 2.01 -2.47 15.71
N SER A 209 1.64 -1.56 16.60
CA SER A 209 0.70 -0.46 16.33
C SER A 209 1.32 0.82 15.75
N ARG A 210 2.53 0.72 15.19
CA ARG A 210 3.35 1.88 14.74
C ARG A 210 3.75 1.83 13.26
N ILE A 211 3.16 0.93 12.50
CA ILE A 211 3.53 0.67 11.10
C ILE A 211 2.35 1.03 10.20
N GLY A 212 2.67 1.65 9.07
CA GLY A 212 1.72 2.20 8.12
C GLY A 212 1.14 1.18 7.16
N VAL A 213 0.07 1.59 6.50
CA VAL A 213 -0.61 0.83 5.45
C VAL A 213 -0.40 1.55 4.12
N ARG A 214 0.19 0.83 3.17
CA ARG A 214 0.42 1.29 1.80
C ARG A 214 -0.26 0.31 0.85
N PRO A 215 -1.57 0.49 0.56
CA PRO A 215 -2.31 -0.45 -0.27
C PRO A 215 -1.81 -0.47 -1.71
N ALA A 216 -2.03 -1.61 -2.36
CA ALA A 216 -1.81 -1.89 -3.75
C ALA A 216 -3.08 -2.43 -4.42
N VAL A 217 -3.20 -2.21 -5.72
CA VAL A 217 -4.32 -2.66 -6.56
C VAL A 217 -3.82 -3.03 -7.95
N VAL A 218 -4.58 -3.87 -8.65
CA VAL A 218 -4.40 -4.10 -10.09
C VAL A 218 -5.60 -3.53 -10.83
N LEU A 219 -5.36 -2.76 -11.89
CA LEU A 219 -6.40 -2.22 -12.75
C LEU A 219 -6.38 -2.86 -14.13
N ASP A 220 -7.55 -3.00 -14.73
CA ASP A 220 -7.71 -3.34 -16.13
C ASP A 220 -7.88 -2.07 -16.96
N ALA A 221 -6.83 -1.68 -17.68
CA ALA A 221 -6.81 -0.48 -18.52
C ALA A 221 -7.85 -0.52 -19.65
N SER A 222 -8.29 -1.72 -20.07
CA SER A 222 -9.32 -1.88 -21.11
C SER A 222 -10.74 -1.54 -20.62
N ARG A 223 -10.98 -1.58 -19.31
CA ARG A 223 -12.29 -1.30 -18.71
C ARG A 223 -12.57 0.18 -18.51
N VAL A 224 -11.56 1.04 -18.70
CA VAL A 224 -11.77 2.47 -18.54
C VAL A 224 -12.53 2.98 -19.75
N ALA A 225 -13.80 3.32 -19.56
CA ALA A 225 -14.69 3.75 -20.63
C ALA A 225 -14.00 4.79 -21.53
N VAL A 226 -13.85 4.46 -22.81
CA VAL A 226 -13.51 5.42 -23.85
C VAL A 226 -14.72 6.33 -23.95
N GLY A 227 -14.65 7.51 -23.31
CA GLY A 227 -15.62 8.57 -23.59
C GLY A 227 -15.67 8.81 -25.11
N PRO A 228 -16.82 9.21 -25.68
CA PRO A 228 -16.90 9.50 -27.10
C PRO A 228 -15.81 10.50 -27.49
N PRO A 229 -15.26 10.42 -28.72
CA PRO A 229 -14.33 11.44 -29.20
C PRO A 229 -15.01 12.80 -29.04
N ALA A 230 -14.26 13.78 -28.51
CA ALA A 230 -14.72 15.15 -28.52
C ALA A 230 -14.92 15.56 -29.99
N ASP A 231 -16.16 15.92 -30.34
CA ASP A 231 -16.50 16.53 -31.62
C ASP A 231 -15.73 17.85 -31.84
#